data_AF-A0A2P4SPQ5-F1
#
_entry.id   AF-A0A2P4SPQ5-F1
#
_cell.length_a   1.000
_cell.length_b   1.000
_cell.length_c   1.000
_cell.angle_alpha   90.00
_cell.angle_beta   90.00
_cell.angle_gamma   90.00
#
_symmetry.space_group_name_H-M   'P 1'
#
loop_
_entity.id
_entity.type
_entity.pdbx_description
1 polymer ?
#
loop_
_entity_poly.entity_id
_entity_poly.type
_entity_poly.pdbx_seq_one_letter_code
_entity_poly.pdbx_strand_id
1 'polypeptide(L)' 'MPNHADVSLPPEERVRSLIQMGSAVEVNEDVPPRRYYRSGVEILRMATIYSEEGNIEHAFILYNKYIT' A
#
# COMPACT_ATOMS: atom_id res chain seq x y z
N MET A 1 -0.54 -3.41 -16.48
CA MET A 1 -1.35 -3.62 -15.28
C MET A 1 -2.71 -2.96 -15.50
N PRO A 2 -3.83 -3.61 -15.14
CA PRO A 2 -5.15 -2.97 -15.21
C PRO A 2 -5.16 -1.72 -14.31
N ASN A 3 -5.65 -0.61 -14.83
CA ASN A 3 -5.72 0.66 -14.12
C ASN A 3 -6.86 0.59 -13.08
N HIS A 4 -6.58 0.79 -11.79
CA HIS A 4 -7.61 0.79 -10.75
C HIS A 4 -8.68 1.89 -10.95
N ALA A 5 -8.34 2.94 -11.70
CA ALA A 5 -9.27 4.02 -12.06
C ALA A 5 -10.12 3.71 -13.30
N ASP A 6 -9.86 2.60 -14.01
CA ASP A 6 -10.68 2.19 -15.16
C ASP A 6 -12.02 1.61 -14.68
N VAL A 7 -13.07 2.38 -14.84
CA VAL A 7 -14.44 2.03 -14.42
C VAL A 7 -15.09 0.97 -15.30
N SER A 8 -14.51 0.62 -16.45
CA SER A 8 -14.99 -0.47 -17.30
C SER A 8 -14.64 -1.85 -16.74
N LEU A 9 -13.65 -1.92 -15.85
CA LEU A 9 -13.20 -3.15 -15.21
C LEU A 9 -14.13 -3.59 -14.07
N PRO A 10 -14.23 -4.90 -13.81
CA PRO A 10 -14.87 -5.41 -12.61
C PRO A 10 -14.27 -4.78 -11.33
N PRO A 11 -15.09 -4.43 -10.31
CA PRO A 11 -14.58 -3.85 -9.07
C PRO A 11 -13.47 -4.67 -8.40
N GLU A 12 -13.57 -5.99 -8.46
CA GLU A 12 -12.56 -6.91 -7.92
C GLU A 12 -11.20 -6.76 -8.60
N GLU A 13 -11.18 -6.52 -9.92
CA GLU A 13 -9.93 -6.31 -10.65
C GLU A 13 -9.29 -4.97 -10.30
N ARG A 14 -10.11 -3.94 -10.09
CA ARG A 14 -9.65 -2.62 -9.64
C ARG A 14 -9.03 -2.71 -8.24
N VAL A 15 -9.69 -3.39 -7.30
CA VAL A 15 -9.15 -3.63 -5.95
C VAL A 15 -7.89 -4.50 -5.99
N ARG A 16 -7.85 -5.53 -6.85
CA ARG A 16 -6.66 -6.37 -7.02
C ARG A 16 -5.46 -5.57 -7.52
N SER A 17 -5.67 -4.60 -8.39
CA SER A 17 -4.62 -3.66 -8.84
C SER A 17 -4.06 -2.84 -7.66
N LEU A 18 -4.92 -2.37 -6.74
CA LEU A 18 -4.50 -1.71 -5.51
C LEU A 18 -3.65 -2.61 -4.60
N ILE A 19 -4.03 -3.87 -4.44
CA ILE A 19 -3.27 -4.86 -3.64
C ILE A 19 -1.89 -5.08 -4.27
N GLN A 20 -1.81 -5.26 -5.59
CA GLN A 20 -0.54 -5.48 -6.30
C GLN A 20 0.42 -4.30 -6.13
N MET A 21 -0.09 -3.07 -6.13
CA MET A 21 0.71 -1.87 -5.84
C MET A 21 1.23 -1.84 -4.40
N GLY A 22 0.41 -2.27 -3.44
CA GLY A 22 0.81 -2.39 -2.03
C GLY A 22 1.83 -3.49 -1.78
N SER A 23 1.73 -4.62 -2.48
CA SER A 23 2.59 -5.80 -2.29
C SER A 23 3.98 -5.69 -2.91
N ALA A 24 4.27 -4.61 -3.64
CA ALA A 24 5.57 -4.38 -4.28
C ALA A 24 6.60 -3.86 -3.25
N VAL A 25 7.00 -4.71 -2.30
CA VAL A 25 7.99 -4.43 -1.27
C VAL A 25 9.20 -5.35 -1.46
N GLU A 26 10.39 -4.76 -1.50
CA GLU A 26 11.66 -5.48 -1.52
C GLU A 26 12.41 -5.24 -0.22
N VAL A 27 12.93 -6.32 0.38
CA VAL A 27 13.77 -6.26 1.58
C VAL A 27 15.21 -6.44 1.15
N ASN A 28 16.02 -5.42 1.41
CA ASN A 28 17.46 -5.49 1.25
C ASN A 28 18.09 -6.19 2.47
N GLU A 29 18.80 -7.29 2.23
CA GLU A 29 19.46 -8.12 3.25
C GLU A 29 20.64 -7.43 3.95
N ASP A 30 21.26 -6.42 3.33
CA ASP A 30 22.32 -5.61 3.93
C ASP A 30 21.77 -4.60 4.96
N VAL A 31 20.45 -4.41 5.01
CA VAL A 31 19.78 -3.49 5.93
C VAL A 31 19.28 -4.25 7.15
N PRO A 32 19.70 -3.86 8.38
CA PRO A 32 19.22 -4.53 9.59
C PRO A 32 17.69 -4.51 9.70
N PRO A 33 17.03 -5.64 10.00
CA PRO A 33 15.56 -5.74 10.09
C PRO A 33 14.91 -4.65 10.95
N ARG A 34 15.57 -4.25 12.05
CA ARG A 34 15.12 -3.18 12.96
C ARG A 34 14.84 -1.84 12.25
N ARG A 35 15.52 -1.54 11.14
CA ARG A 35 15.27 -0.30 10.38
C ARG A 35 13.92 -0.33 9.66
N TYR A 36 13.47 -1.50 9.20
CA TYR A 36 12.15 -1.66 8.58
C TYR A 36 11.03 -1.48 9.59
N TYR A 37 11.16 -2.00 10.82
CA TYR A 37 10.20 -1.74 11.89
C TYR A 37 10.03 -0.25 12.18
N ARG A 38 11.14 0.51 12.21
CA ARG A 38 11.08 1.97 12.42
C ARG A 38 10.43 2.69 11.23
N SER A 39 10.80 2.31 10.02
CA SER A 39 10.28 2.93 8.80
C SER A 39 8.79 2.58 8.58
N GLY A 40 8.36 1.41 9.04
CA GLY A 40 6.97 0.97 8.99
C GLY A 40 6.01 1.81 9.83
N VAL A 41 6.48 2.41 10.94
CA VAL A 41 5.67 3.36 11.73
C VAL A 41 5.21 4.53 10.86
N GLU A 42 6.07 4.99 9.95
CA GLU A 42 5.80 6.14 9.11
C GLU A 42 4.87 5.76 7.95
N ILE A 43 4.97 4.53 7.43
CA ILE A 43 4.00 3.97 6.48
C ILE A 43 2.60 3.92 7.12
N LEU A 44 2.49 3.41 8.34
CA LEU A 44 1.23 3.35 9.07
C LEU A 44 0.65 4.75 9.33
N ARG A 45 1.50 5.71 9.76
CA ARG A 45 1.08 7.10 9.99
C ARG A 45 0.51 7.73 8.71
N MET A 46 1.20 7.56 7.58
CA MET A 46 0.74 8.08 6.30
C MET A 46 -0.54 7.40 5.81
N ALA A 47 -0.69 6.09 6.04
CA ALA A 47 -1.93 5.38 5.72
C ALA A 47 -3.14 5.97 6.47
N THR A 48 -2.96 6.25 7.77
CA THR A 48 -3.99 6.89 8.58
C THR A 48 -4.34 8.29 8.09
N ILE A 49 -3.34 9.13 7.76
CA ILE A 49 -3.57 10.47 7.20
C ILE A 49 -4.41 10.40 5.92
N TYR A 50 -4.04 9.53 4.96
CA TYR A 50 -4.82 9.38 3.74
C TYR A 50 -6.25 8.87 4.00
N SER A 51 -6.43 8.02 5.01
CA SER A 51 -7.76 7.55 5.40
C SER A 51 -8.62 8.69 5.96
N GLU A 52 -8.04 9.55 6.80
CA GLU A 52 -8.72 10.70 7.40
C GLU A 52 -9.06 11.78 6.36
N GLU A 53 -8.20 11.95 5.34
CA GLU A 53 -8.45 12.84 4.20
C GLU A 53 -9.47 12.29 3.19
N GLY A 54 -9.95 11.05 3.38
CA GLY A 54 -10.89 10.38 2.49
C GLY A 54 -10.24 9.77 1.23
N ASN A 55 -8.91 9.82 1.11
CA ASN A 55 -8.17 9.15 0.04
C ASN A 55 -7.96 7.66 0.37
N ILE A 56 -9.08 6.93 0.36
CA ILE A 56 -9.15 5.53 0.79
C ILE A 56 -8.32 4.59 -0.09
N GLU A 57 -8.13 4.90 -1.38
CA GLU A 57 -7.31 4.07 -2.28
C GLU A 57 -5.82 4.13 -1.89
N HIS A 58 -5.29 5.32 -1.59
CA HIS A 58 -3.90 5.47 -1.13
C HIS A 58 -3.70 4.90 0.26
N ALA A 59 -4.66 5.11 1.16
CA ALA A 59 -4.65 4.49 2.49
C ALA A 59 -4.58 2.96 2.38
N PHE A 60 -5.42 2.36 1.53
CA PHE A 60 -5.45 0.92 1.29
C PHE A 60 -4.12 0.38 0.75
N ILE A 61 -3.48 1.08 -0.20
CA ILE A 61 -2.16 0.71 -0.72
C ILE A 61 -1.13 0.70 0.41
N LEU A 62 -1.06 1.75 1.23
CA LEU A 62 -0.07 1.84 2.31
C LEU A 62 -0.30 0.82 3.43
N TYR A 63 -1.56 0.51 3.77
CA TYR A 63 -1.86 -0.57 4.71
C TYR A 63 -1.41 -1.93 4.17
N ASN A 64 -1.67 -2.24 2.90
CA ASN A 64 -1.16 -3.47 2.28
C ASN A 64 0.37 -3.50 2.26
N LYS A 65 1.01 -2.36 1.99
CA LYS A 65 2.48 -2.22 2.01
C LYS A 65 3.09 -2.45 3.39
N TYR A 66 2.39 -2.10 4.46
CA TYR A 66 2.84 -2.33 5.82
C TYR A 66 2.70 -3.81 6.26
N ILE A 67 1.69 -4.50 5.73
CA ILE A 67 1.41 -5.91 6.08
C ILE A 67 2.29 -6.89 5.30
N THR A 68 2.67 -6.53 4.06
CA THR A 68 3.53 -7.34 3.18
C THR A 68 4.98 -7.36 3.69
#